data_AF-A0A5Q0TLD9-F1
#
_entry.id   AF-A0A5Q0TLD9-F1
#
_cell.length_a   1.000
_cell.length_b   1.000
_cell.length_c   1.000
_cell.angle_alpha   90.00
_cell.angle_beta   90.00
_cell.angle_gamma   90.00
#
_symmetry.space_group_name_H-M   'P 1'
#
loop_
_entity.id
_entity.type
_entity.pdbx_description
1 polymer ?
#
loop_
_entity_poly.entity_id
_entity_poly.type
_entity_poly.pdbx_seq_one_letter_code
_entity_poly.pdbx_strand_id
1 'polypeptide(L)'
;MSMHWAGEYGKTSQVNRVLKGVVDPHSGQPAFKSQAISIYAQTVASYGISTGINFTLKHWDYLSLQHVQFQTGMQTQAKAGSTTSNFQKGIWRFAHSIAISKAEIQAQIKATHPRCKFLSLDHEQGWSMAGLVNDKVVSVISVNDQPLKLAAEALISLINQPLNLTQLLSALSSNQSQNSKLICSCFRVTEADILQVLEERTSVSLAELQTTLKCGTNCGSCLPEVNRYLQTQKIDVLAVK
;
A
#
# COMPACT_ATOMS: atom_id res chain seq x y z
N MET A 1 29.22 -11.68 -10.57
CA MET A 1 28.07 -12.19 -9.79
C MET A 1 27.12 -11.03 -9.51
N SER A 2 25.84 -11.29 -9.78
CA SER A 2 24.81 -10.33 -10.19
C SER A 2 24.45 -9.27 -9.13
N MET A 3 24.39 -7.99 -9.55
CA MET A 3 23.75 -6.90 -8.82
C MET A 3 23.02 -5.97 -9.81
N HIS A 4 22.17 -6.54 -10.67
CA HIS A 4 21.17 -5.77 -11.39
C HIS A 4 19.83 -5.92 -10.70
N TRP A 5 19.59 -5.11 -9.67
CA TRP A 5 18.20 -4.88 -9.25
C TRP A 5 17.81 -3.43 -9.51
N ALA A 6 16.88 -3.34 -10.46
CA ALA A 6 16.13 -2.18 -10.90
C ALA A 6 16.87 -1.22 -11.86
N GLY A 7 17.24 -1.70 -13.05
CA GLY A 7 17.69 -0.85 -14.17
C GLY A 7 16.67 0.23 -14.55
N GLU A 8 15.89 0.05 -15.61
CA GLU A 8 14.88 1.04 -16.04
C GLU A 8 13.76 1.24 -14.98
N TYR A 9 13.56 0.25 -14.12
CA TYR A 9 12.51 0.23 -13.08
C TYR A 9 12.93 0.86 -11.75
N GLY A 10 14.21 1.19 -11.56
CA GLY A 10 14.70 1.79 -10.32
C GLY A 10 14.48 3.29 -10.24
N LYS A 11 14.22 3.98 -11.35
CA LYS A 11 14.19 5.45 -11.43
C LYS A 11 15.29 6.08 -10.54
N THR A 12 14.90 6.78 -9.47
CA THR A 12 15.75 7.43 -8.45
C THR A 12 16.07 6.53 -7.24
N SER A 13 15.35 5.43 -7.05
CA SER A 13 15.65 4.39 -6.06
C SER A 13 16.82 3.54 -6.56
N GLN A 14 18.02 4.09 -6.40
CA GLN A 14 19.26 3.39 -6.69
C GLN A 14 20.10 3.35 -5.43
N VAL A 15 19.94 2.30 -4.63
CA VAL A 15 20.84 2.03 -3.49
C VAL A 15 22.31 2.10 -3.95
N ASN A 16 22.60 1.65 -5.18
CA ASN A 16 23.94 1.72 -5.78
C ASN A 16 24.40 3.12 -6.18
N ARG A 17 23.51 4.11 -6.35
CA ARG A 17 23.89 5.52 -6.66
C ARG A 17 24.27 6.31 -5.40
N VAL A 18 23.82 5.85 -4.23
CA VAL A 18 24.24 6.43 -2.95
C VAL A 18 25.73 6.18 -2.70
N LEU A 19 26.30 5.12 -3.28
CA LEU A 19 27.71 4.77 -3.17
C LEU A 19 28.50 5.36 -4.34
N LYS A 20 29.59 6.06 -4.05
CA LYS A 20 30.54 6.51 -5.07
C LYS A 20 31.30 5.32 -5.65
N GLY A 21 31.47 5.26 -6.97
CA GLY A 21 32.33 4.26 -7.63
C GLY A 21 33.82 4.57 -7.43
N VAL A 22 34.31 4.52 -6.19
CA VAL A 22 35.73 4.80 -5.89
C VAL A 22 36.55 3.57 -6.28
N VAL A 23 37.64 3.80 -7.02
CA VAL A 23 38.61 2.78 -7.42
C VAL A 23 40.00 3.16 -6.89
N ASP A 24 40.83 2.15 -6.62
CA ASP A 24 42.24 2.34 -6.33
C ASP A 24 42.94 2.94 -7.57
N PRO A 25 43.68 4.06 -7.45
CA PRO A 25 44.24 4.77 -8.59
C PRO A 25 45.39 4.04 -9.31
N HIS A 26 45.98 3.00 -8.69
CA HIS A 26 47.10 2.26 -9.28
C HIS A 26 46.69 0.92 -9.90
N SER A 27 45.80 0.18 -9.24
CA SER A 27 45.34 -1.15 -9.66
C SER A 27 43.99 -1.13 -10.36
N GLY A 28 43.20 -0.06 -10.22
CA GLY A 28 41.83 0.04 -10.74
C GLY A 28 40.82 -0.83 -9.97
N GLN A 29 41.22 -1.48 -8.88
CA GLN A 29 40.32 -2.30 -8.08
C GLN A 29 39.26 -1.43 -7.39
N PRO A 30 37.98 -1.85 -7.36
CA PRO A 30 36.94 -1.09 -6.68
C PRO A 30 37.20 -1.07 -5.18
N ALA A 31 36.97 0.08 -4.55
CA ALA A 31 36.97 0.16 -3.09
C ALA A 31 35.98 -0.85 -2.50
N PHE A 32 36.32 -1.45 -1.36
CA PHE A 32 35.39 -2.31 -0.62
C PHE A 32 34.06 -1.56 -0.41
N LYS A 33 32.94 -2.30 -0.39
CA LYS A 33 31.55 -1.76 -0.29
C LYS A 33 31.24 -1.15 1.10
N SER A 34 32.15 -0.38 1.64
CA SER A 34 32.07 0.28 2.93
C SER A 34 32.21 1.78 2.69
N GLN A 35 31.09 2.44 2.42
CA GLN A 35 30.98 3.89 2.47
C GLN A 35 29.98 4.28 3.54
N ALA A 36 30.30 5.32 4.29
CA ALA A 36 29.37 5.90 5.24
C ALA A 36 28.21 6.56 4.48
N ILE A 37 26.99 6.30 4.93
CA ILE A 37 25.78 6.98 4.47
C ILE A 37 25.12 7.67 5.66
N SER A 38 24.47 8.79 5.41
CA SER A 38 23.60 9.44 6.39
C SER A 38 22.15 9.26 5.96
N ILE A 39 21.30 8.91 6.92
CA ILE A 39 19.86 8.71 6.72
C ILE A 39 19.15 9.68 7.64
N TYR A 40 18.13 10.36 7.11
CA TYR A 40 17.31 11.31 7.84
C TYR A 40 15.84 11.01 7.58
N ALA A 41 14.97 11.30 8.55
CA ALA A 41 13.53 11.22 8.34
C ALA A 41 13.08 12.31 7.36
N GLN A 42 12.41 11.90 6.27
CA GLN A 42 11.79 12.82 5.32
C GLN A 42 10.40 13.18 5.82
N THR A 43 10.05 14.47 5.82
CA THR A 43 8.67 14.88 6.01
C THR A 43 7.89 14.61 4.72
N VAL A 44 6.85 13.78 4.82
CA VAL A 44 5.99 13.41 3.70
C VAL A 44 4.62 14.03 3.95
N ALA A 45 4.09 14.77 2.98
CA ALA A 45 2.79 15.41 3.07
C ALA A 45 1.69 14.59 2.37
N SER A 46 2.06 13.66 1.49
CA SER A 46 1.09 12.81 0.81
C SER A 46 1.66 11.43 0.53
N TYR A 47 0.91 10.43 0.95
CA TYR A 47 1.06 9.03 0.58
C TYR A 47 -0.06 8.68 -0.38
N GLY A 48 0.16 7.76 -1.31
CA GLY A 48 -0.94 7.30 -2.14
C GLY A 48 -0.71 5.99 -2.86
N ILE A 49 -1.84 5.41 -3.25
CA ILE A 49 -1.93 4.23 -4.10
C ILE A 49 -2.82 4.55 -5.29
N SER A 50 -2.44 4.09 -6.48
CA SER A 50 -3.27 4.26 -7.67
C SER A 50 -3.18 3.07 -8.61
N THR A 51 -4.24 2.87 -9.39
CA THR A 51 -4.32 1.86 -10.43
C THR A 51 -5.12 2.35 -11.63
N GLY A 52 -4.84 1.78 -12.80
CA GLY A 52 -5.47 2.16 -14.08
C GLY A 52 -4.90 3.41 -14.76
N ILE A 53 -3.92 4.07 -14.16
CA ILE A 53 -3.27 5.29 -14.69
C ILE A 53 -1.76 5.08 -14.73
N ASN A 54 -1.09 5.74 -15.67
CA ASN A 54 0.36 5.81 -15.69
C ASN A 54 0.89 7.03 -14.91
N PHE A 55 1.76 6.80 -13.93
CA PHE A 55 2.41 7.81 -13.09
C PHE A 55 3.85 8.17 -13.51
N THR A 56 4.32 7.69 -14.67
CA THR A 56 5.74 7.86 -15.03
C THR A 56 6.16 9.29 -15.39
N LEU A 57 5.21 10.15 -15.75
CA LEU A 57 5.45 11.47 -16.35
C LEU A 57 5.78 12.59 -15.34
N LYS A 58 5.55 12.38 -14.03
CA LYS A 58 5.81 13.36 -12.97
C LYS A 58 7.01 12.93 -12.12
N HIS A 59 7.71 13.91 -11.53
CA HIS A 59 8.69 13.67 -10.47
C HIS A 59 7.97 13.40 -9.15
N TRP A 60 8.37 12.33 -8.47
CA TRP A 60 7.86 11.91 -7.17
C TRP A 60 9.06 11.67 -6.27
N ASP A 61 8.96 12.03 -4.99
CA ASP A 61 10.03 11.74 -4.02
C ASP A 61 10.19 10.22 -3.86
N TYR A 62 9.07 9.49 -3.91
CA TYR A 62 9.03 8.04 -4.01
C TYR A 62 7.94 7.59 -4.99
N LEU A 63 8.27 6.63 -5.87
CA LEU A 63 7.33 5.99 -6.78
C LEU A 63 7.75 4.53 -7.01
N SER A 64 6.80 3.61 -6.86
CA SER A 64 6.99 2.20 -7.16
C SER A 64 5.81 1.66 -7.97
N LEU A 65 6.09 0.70 -8.85
CA LEU A 65 5.10 0.01 -9.68
C LEU A 65 5.12 -1.48 -9.36
N GLN A 66 3.97 -2.02 -8.99
CA GLN A 66 3.72 -3.46 -8.98
C GLN A 66 2.91 -3.81 -10.24
N HIS A 67 3.50 -4.60 -11.13
CA HIS A 67 2.82 -5.06 -12.35
C HIS A 67 1.71 -6.04 -11.99
N VAL A 68 0.53 -5.85 -12.58
CA VAL A 68 -0.62 -6.73 -12.39
C VAL A 68 -1.36 -6.91 -13.72
N GLN A 69 -1.98 -8.07 -13.89
CA GLN A 69 -2.87 -8.31 -15.02
C GLN A 69 -4.28 -7.89 -14.61
N PHE A 70 -4.86 -6.94 -15.34
CA PHE A 70 -6.28 -6.62 -15.19
C PHE A 70 -7.11 -7.63 -15.96
N GLN A 71 -8.23 -8.07 -15.39
CA GLN A 71 -9.21 -8.88 -16.11
C GLN A 71 -9.84 -8.03 -17.21
N THR A 72 -9.35 -8.16 -18.44
CA THR A 72 -10.02 -7.61 -19.62
C THR A 72 -11.14 -8.55 -20.04
N GLY A 73 -12.39 -8.08 -20.01
CA GLY A 73 -13.48 -8.77 -20.69
C GLY A 73 -13.13 -8.92 -22.18
N MET A 74 -13.14 -10.16 -22.67
CA MET A 74 -12.77 -10.61 -24.01
C MET A 74 -11.40 -10.10 -24.52
N GLN A 75 -10.48 -11.05 -24.63
CA GLN A 75 -9.24 -10.90 -25.38
C GLN A 75 -9.52 -10.34 -26.77
N THR A 76 -9.16 -9.08 -27.00
CA THR A 76 -8.60 -8.74 -28.29
C THR A 76 -7.15 -9.16 -28.21
N GLN A 77 -6.84 -10.29 -28.84
CA GLN A 77 -5.46 -10.67 -29.11
C GLN A 77 -4.77 -9.44 -29.69
N ALA A 78 -3.82 -8.87 -28.96
CA ALA A 78 -2.93 -7.89 -29.53
C ALA A 78 -2.26 -8.56 -30.73
N LYS A 79 -2.58 -8.11 -31.95
CA LYS A 79 -1.79 -8.45 -33.13
C LYS A 79 -0.35 -8.12 -32.81
N ALA A 80 0.54 -9.09 -32.96
CA ALA A 80 1.98 -8.89 -32.93
C ALA A 80 2.32 -7.73 -33.88
N GLY A 81 2.63 -6.56 -33.30
CA GLY A 81 2.85 -5.32 -34.06
C GLY A 81 2.15 -4.06 -33.55
N SER A 82 1.17 -4.13 -32.62
CA SER A 82 0.65 -2.90 -31.98
C SER A 82 1.47 -2.55 -30.74
N THR A 83 2.37 -1.59 -30.88
CA THR A 83 3.23 -1.03 -29.83
C THR A 83 2.44 -0.14 -28.86
N THR A 84 1.37 -0.66 -28.25
CA THR A 84 0.55 0.11 -27.30
C THR A 84 0.70 -0.46 -25.88
N SER A 85 1.70 0.07 -25.18
CA SER A 85 1.74 0.31 -23.72
C SER A 85 1.26 -0.80 -22.75
N ASN A 86 1.70 -2.05 -22.90
CA ASN A 86 1.46 -3.08 -21.87
C ASN A 86 2.29 -2.88 -20.58
N PHE A 87 3.27 -1.97 -20.57
CA PHE A 87 4.23 -1.81 -19.48
C PHE A 87 3.81 -0.86 -18.32
N GLN A 88 2.58 -0.33 -18.32
CA GLN A 88 2.14 0.69 -17.34
C GLN A 88 0.83 0.32 -16.62
N LYS A 89 0.46 -0.96 -16.70
CA LYS A 89 -0.73 -1.53 -16.08
C LYS A 89 -0.34 -2.18 -14.76
N GLY A 90 -0.72 -1.56 -13.64
CA GLY A 90 -0.25 -1.97 -12.32
C GLY A 90 -0.86 -1.20 -11.17
N ILE A 91 -0.29 -1.43 -10.00
CA ILE A 91 -0.52 -0.69 -8.77
C ILE A 91 0.68 0.21 -8.54
N TRP A 92 0.45 1.50 -8.60
CA TRP A 92 1.40 2.53 -8.24
C TRP A 92 1.29 2.82 -6.75
N ARG A 93 2.42 2.87 -6.05
CA ARG A 93 2.53 3.43 -4.71
C ARG A 93 3.49 4.59 -4.74
N PHE A 94 3.09 5.73 -4.20
CA PHE A 94 3.88 6.95 -4.22
C PHE A 94 3.85 7.65 -2.87
N ALA A 95 4.88 8.45 -2.63
CA ALA A 95 4.94 9.41 -1.54
C ALA A 95 5.59 10.70 -2.01
N HIS A 96 5.12 11.82 -1.49
CA HIS A 96 5.59 13.15 -1.84
C HIS A 96 5.59 14.08 -0.64
N SER A 97 6.59 14.97 -0.59
CA SER A 97 6.79 16.01 0.42
C SER A 97 5.79 17.15 0.31
N ILE A 98 5.04 17.22 -0.79
CA ILE A 98 4.02 18.25 -1.05
C ILE A 98 2.65 17.60 -1.15
N ALA A 99 1.64 18.30 -0.62
CA ALA A 99 0.23 17.91 -0.72
C ALA A 99 -0.19 17.80 -2.19
N ILE A 100 -0.82 16.68 -2.55
CA ILE A 100 -1.26 16.43 -3.93
C ILE A 100 -2.68 16.93 -4.12
N SER A 101 -2.88 17.80 -5.11
CA SER A 101 -4.21 18.30 -5.45
C SER A 101 -4.98 17.30 -6.33
N LYS A 102 -6.30 17.22 -6.10
CA LYS A 102 -7.20 16.44 -6.98
C LYS A 102 -7.13 16.91 -8.42
N ALA A 103 -7.04 18.22 -8.64
CA ALA A 103 -7.03 18.83 -9.96
C ALA A 103 -5.84 18.37 -10.82
N GLU A 104 -4.64 18.27 -10.22
CA GLU A 104 -3.46 17.73 -10.89
C GLU A 104 -3.68 16.28 -11.36
N ILE A 105 -4.23 15.44 -10.48
CA ILE A 105 -4.48 14.04 -10.80
C ILE A 105 -5.59 13.91 -11.84
N GLN A 106 -6.65 14.71 -11.75
CA GLN A 106 -7.71 14.76 -12.76
C GLN A 106 -7.15 15.16 -14.13
N ALA A 107 -6.27 16.16 -14.19
CA ALA A 107 -5.63 16.58 -15.44
C ALA A 107 -4.79 15.45 -16.04
N GLN A 108 -4.02 14.74 -15.21
CA GLN A 108 -3.22 13.58 -15.64
C GLN A 108 -4.11 12.44 -16.18
N ILE A 109 -5.24 12.16 -15.52
CA ILE A 109 -6.19 11.15 -16.00
C ILE A 109 -6.82 11.58 -17.32
N LYS A 110 -7.23 12.85 -17.43
CA LYS A 110 -7.83 13.40 -18.66
C LYS A 110 -6.85 13.40 -19.84
N ALA A 111 -5.54 13.51 -19.60
CA ALA A 111 -4.55 13.41 -20.66
C ALA A 111 -4.56 12.03 -21.35
N THR A 112 -4.93 10.96 -20.63
CA THR A 112 -5.10 9.61 -21.21
C THR A 112 -6.56 9.32 -21.58
N HIS A 113 -7.51 9.84 -20.81
CA HIS A 113 -8.96 9.61 -20.96
C HIS A 113 -9.71 10.95 -20.99
N PRO A 114 -9.79 11.66 -22.14
CA PRO A 114 -10.36 13.01 -22.20
C PRO A 114 -11.82 13.12 -21.76
N ARG A 115 -12.60 12.05 -21.93
CA ARG A 115 -14.03 11.97 -21.55
C ARG A 115 -14.26 11.45 -20.12
N CYS A 116 -13.20 11.34 -19.32
CA CYS A 116 -13.28 10.79 -17.97
C CYS A 116 -14.13 11.68 -17.06
N LYS A 117 -15.10 11.07 -16.37
CA LYS A 117 -15.83 11.65 -15.25
C LYS A 117 -15.22 11.17 -13.94
N PHE A 118 -15.34 11.96 -12.87
CA PHE A 118 -14.73 11.63 -11.59
C PHE A 118 -15.78 11.50 -10.51
N LEU A 119 -15.67 10.44 -9.72
CA LEU A 119 -16.31 10.31 -8.41
C LEU A 119 -15.23 10.54 -7.35
N SER A 120 -15.39 11.55 -6.52
CA SER A 120 -14.46 11.87 -5.44
C SER A 120 -15.11 11.65 -4.08
N LEU A 121 -14.34 11.11 -3.14
CA LEU A 121 -14.71 10.84 -1.76
C LEU A 121 -13.68 11.51 -0.87
N ASP A 122 -14.12 12.46 -0.06
CA ASP A 122 -13.29 13.13 0.94
C ASP A 122 -13.46 12.47 2.30
N HIS A 123 -12.36 12.37 3.05
CA HIS A 123 -12.33 11.85 4.42
C HIS A 123 -11.31 12.63 5.25
N GLU A 124 -11.30 12.44 6.57
CA GLU A 124 -10.47 13.24 7.48
C GLU A 124 -8.97 13.21 7.14
N GLN A 125 -8.48 12.03 6.73
CA GLN A 125 -7.05 11.81 6.45
C GLN A 125 -6.65 12.04 4.99
N GLY A 126 -7.54 12.57 4.13
CA GLY A 126 -7.26 12.75 2.70
C GLY A 126 -8.45 12.52 1.78
N TRP A 127 -8.20 11.94 0.61
CA TRP A 127 -9.24 11.76 -0.40
C TRP A 127 -8.98 10.57 -1.31
N SER A 128 -10.07 10.02 -1.84
CA SER A 128 -10.05 8.96 -2.85
C SER A 128 -10.87 9.37 -4.06
N MET A 129 -10.50 8.86 -5.23
CA MET A 129 -11.16 9.21 -6.49
C MET A 129 -11.18 8.03 -7.46
N ALA A 130 -12.34 7.81 -8.07
CA ALA A 130 -12.50 6.91 -9.19
C ALA A 130 -12.72 7.71 -10.49
N GLY A 131 -12.00 7.34 -11.54
CA GLY A 131 -12.19 7.86 -12.89
C GLY A 131 -13.04 6.90 -13.72
N LEU A 132 -14.00 7.45 -14.47
CA LEU A 132 -15.05 6.70 -15.17
C LEU A 132 -15.12 7.08 -16.64
N VAL A 133 -15.18 6.09 -17.52
CA VAL A 133 -15.45 6.26 -18.96
C VAL A 133 -16.51 5.25 -19.37
N ASN A 134 -17.63 5.72 -19.93
CA ASN A 134 -18.78 4.89 -20.29
C ASN A 134 -19.22 3.96 -19.12
N ASP A 135 -19.38 4.56 -17.94
CA ASP A 135 -19.75 3.90 -16.67
C ASP A 135 -18.80 2.82 -16.15
N LYS A 136 -17.65 2.62 -16.82
CA LYS A 136 -16.60 1.71 -16.38
C LYS A 136 -15.50 2.47 -15.66
N VAL A 137 -14.99 1.88 -14.59
CA VAL A 137 -13.86 2.41 -13.82
C VAL A 137 -12.57 2.24 -14.62
N VAL A 138 -11.99 3.35 -15.06
CA VAL A 138 -10.68 3.37 -15.75
C VAL A 138 -9.53 3.61 -14.79
N SER A 139 -9.82 4.14 -13.60
CA SER A 139 -8.79 4.42 -12.61
C SER A 139 -9.34 4.52 -11.20
N VAL A 140 -8.54 4.16 -10.21
CA VAL A 140 -8.79 4.43 -8.80
C VAL A 140 -7.52 4.99 -8.18
N ILE A 141 -7.65 6.01 -7.34
CA ILE A 141 -6.57 6.61 -6.59
C ILE A 141 -7.03 6.93 -5.18
N SER A 142 -6.13 6.77 -4.22
CA SER A 142 -6.32 7.21 -2.84
C SER A 142 -5.05 7.94 -2.39
N VAL A 143 -5.24 9.09 -1.75
CA VAL A 143 -4.18 9.97 -1.26
C VAL A 143 -4.49 10.35 0.18
N ASN A 144 -3.56 10.05 1.07
CA ASN A 144 -3.69 10.34 2.51
C ASN A 144 -2.48 11.13 3.03
N ASP A 145 -2.68 11.82 4.15
CA ASP A 145 -1.60 12.46 4.92
C ASP A 145 -0.83 11.47 5.82
N GLN A 146 -1.35 10.25 5.99
CA GLN A 146 -0.72 9.12 6.67
C GLN A 146 -0.45 7.94 5.72
N PRO A 147 0.49 7.03 6.05
CA PRO A 147 0.74 5.83 5.25
C PRO A 147 -0.52 4.97 5.04
N LEU A 148 -0.87 4.69 3.78
CA LEU A 148 -2.07 3.91 3.45
C LEU A 148 -1.87 2.41 3.69
N LYS A 149 -2.88 1.78 4.30
CA LYS A 149 -3.00 0.32 4.44
C LYS A 149 -4.13 -0.22 3.54
N LEU A 150 -4.02 -0.01 2.23
CA LEU A 150 -5.03 -0.50 1.28
C LEU A 150 -4.62 -1.83 0.63
N ALA A 151 -5.58 -2.75 0.53
CA ALA A 151 -5.44 -4.00 -0.21
C ALA A 151 -5.44 -3.70 -1.72
N ALA A 152 -4.29 -3.85 -2.36
CA ALA A 152 -4.11 -3.51 -3.77
C ALA A 152 -4.99 -4.40 -4.68
N GLU A 153 -5.18 -5.66 -4.31
CA GLU A 153 -5.97 -6.66 -5.01
C GLU A 153 -7.43 -6.23 -5.16
N ALA A 154 -7.99 -5.60 -4.12
CA ALA A 154 -9.36 -5.08 -4.15
C ALA A 154 -9.50 -3.96 -5.20
N LEU A 155 -8.52 -3.05 -5.30
CA LEU A 155 -8.54 -1.97 -6.28
C LEU A 155 -8.40 -2.48 -7.73
N ILE A 156 -7.59 -3.51 -7.94
CA ILE A 156 -7.40 -4.13 -9.26
C ILE A 156 -8.73 -4.69 -9.80
N SER A 157 -9.53 -5.30 -8.92
CA SER A 157 -10.82 -5.90 -9.28
C SER A 157 -11.85 -4.91 -9.82
N LEU A 158 -11.67 -3.61 -9.52
CA LEU A 158 -12.58 -2.55 -9.95
C LEU A 158 -12.30 -2.10 -11.39
N ILE A 159 -11.05 -2.23 -11.86
CA ILE A 159 -10.65 -1.69 -13.16
C ILE A 159 -11.36 -2.41 -14.31
N ASN A 160 -11.87 -1.63 -15.26
CA ASN A 160 -12.70 -2.04 -16.39
C ASN A 160 -14.08 -2.62 -16.03
N GLN A 161 -14.48 -2.59 -14.74
CA GLN A 161 -15.81 -2.98 -14.30
C GLN A 161 -16.76 -1.78 -14.28
N PRO A 162 -18.08 -1.99 -14.44
CA PRO A 162 -19.07 -0.97 -14.14
C PRO A 162 -18.90 -0.44 -12.71
N LEU A 163 -19.16 0.85 -12.49
CA LEU A 163 -19.09 1.42 -11.16
C LEU A 163 -20.07 0.71 -10.21
N ASN A 164 -19.54 0.00 -9.21
CA ASN A 164 -20.28 -0.49 -8.06
C ASN A 164 -19.80 0.27 -6.82
N LEU A 165 -20.65 1.13 -6.27
CA LEU A 165 -20.28 1.99 -5.15
C LEU A 165 -19.93 1.18 -3.90
N THR A 166 -20.65 0.10 -3.62
CA THR A 166 -20.39 -0.76 -2.45
C THR A 166 -19.03 -1.44 -2.56
N GLN A 167 -18.67 -1.95 -3.73
CA GLN A 167 -17.36 -2.58 -3.97
C GLN A 167 -16.21 -1.55 -3.94
N LEU A 168 -16.45 -0.35 -4.45
CA LEU A 168 -15.47 0.74 -4.38
C LEU A 168 -15.22 1.13 -2.92
N LEU A 169 -16.30 1.35 -2.15
CA LEU A 169 -16.20 1.73 -0.74
C LEU A 169 -15.54 0.63 0.09
N SER A 170 -15.85 -0.66 -0.13
CA SER A 170 -15.19 -1.75 0.59
C SER A 170 -13.70 -1.84 0.26
N ALA A 171 -13.31 -1.64 -1.00
CA ALA A 171 -11.91 -1.63 -1.40
C ALA A 171 -11.14 -0.45 -0.79
N LEU A 172 -11.77 0.74 -0.68
CA LEU A 172 -11.18 1.94 -0.08
C LEU A 172 -11.21 1.95 1.46
N SER A 173 -12.15 1.22 2.06
CA SER A 173 -12.29 1.11 3.53
C SER A 173 -11.54 -0.07 4.11
N SER A 174 -10.77 -0.81 3.30
CA SER A 174 -10.00 -2.00 3.70
C SER A 174 -8.81 -1.65 4.62
N ASN A 175 -9.04 -0.87 5.68
CA ASN A 175 -8.23 -0.87 6.88
C ASN A 175 -8.52 -2.19 7.63
N GLN A 176 -7.61 -3.15 7.52
CA GLN A 176 -7.32 -4.18 8.52
C GLN A 176 -8.26 -5.38 8.79
N SER A 177 -9.45 -5.56 8.22
CA SER A 177 -10.26 -6.73 8.62
C SER A 177 -10.05 -8.05 7.84
N GLN A 178 -9.23 -8.11 6.78
CA GLN A 178 -9.07 -9.34 5.98
C GLN A 178 -7.69 -10.01 6.00
N ASN A 179 -6.72 -9.45 6.72
CA ASN A 179 -5.39 -10.07 6.87
C ASN A 179 -4.90 -9.97 8.32
N SER A 180 -5.81 -10.13 9.28
CA SER A 180 -5.43 -10.26 10.68
C SER A 180 -4.61 -11.53 10.87
N LYS A 181 -3.44 -11.41 11.50
CA LYS A 181 -2.56 -12.54 11.76
C LYS A 181 -3.34 -13.63 12.48
N LEU A 182 -3.31 -14.88 12.00
CA LEU A 182 -3.88 -16.00 12.73
C LEU A 182 -3.05 -16.22 14.01
N ILE A 183 -3.67 -16.03 15.18
CA ILE A 183 -3.02 -16.15 16.47
C ILE A 183 -3.25 -17.53 17.07
N CYS A 184 -4.47 -18.08 16.99
CA CYS A 184 -4.80 -19.40 17.47
C CYS A 184 -5.29 -20.31 16.35
N SER A 185 -4.48 -21.27 15.92
CA SER A 185 -4.88 -22.23 14.88
C SER A 185 -6.00 -23.18 15.31
N CYS A 186 -6.07 -23.55 16.60
CA CYS A 186 -7.07 -24.49 17.11
C CYS A 186 -8.50 -23.99 16.96
N PHE A 187 -8.73 -22.70 17.22
CA PHE A 187 -10.05 -22.07 17.19
C PHE A 187 -10.16 -21.01 16.11
N ARG A 188 -9.15 -20.91 15.23
CA ARG A 188 -9.03 -19.93 14.16
C ARG A 188 -9.21 -18.47 14.61
N VAL A 189 -8.66 -18.15 15.78
CA VAL A 189 -8.72 -16.78 16.33
C VAL A 189 -7.61 -15.95 15.72
N THR A 190 -7.97 -14.81 15.18
CA THR A 190 -7.07 -13.84 14.56
C THR A 190 -6.75 -12.67 15.48
N GLU A 191 -5.76 -11.88 15.11
CA GLU A 191 -5.41 -10.63 15.79
C GLU A 191 -6.59 -9.66 15.86
N ALA A 192 -7.39 -9.56 14.79
CA ALA A 192 -8.57 -8.69 14.76
C ALA A 192 -9.64 -9.13 15.77
N ASP A 193 -9.86 -10.44 15.91
CA ASP A 193 -10.82 -10.96 16.90
C ASP A 193 -10.40 -10.59 18.33
N ILE A 194 -9.09 -10.64 18.61
CA ILE A 194 -8.53 -10.24 19.90
C ILE A 194 -8.68 -8.74 20.11
N LEU A 195 -8.27 -7.92 19.13
CA LEU A 195 -8.35 -6.46 19.22
C LEU A 195 -9.79 -5.96 19.37
N GLN A 196 -10.74 -6.56 18.67
CA GLN A 196 -12.15 -6.19 18.79
C GLN A 196 -12.67 -6.39 20.22
N VAL A 197 -12.38 -7.53 20.85
CA VAL A 197 -12.78 -7.78 22.25
C VAL A 197 -12.09 -6.81 23.21
N LEU A 198 -10.87 -6.40 22.90
CA LEU A 198 -10.09 -5.45 23.68
C LEU A 198 -10.53 -3.99 23.51
N GLU A 199 -11.14 -3.63 22.38
CA GLU A 199 -11.70 -2.29 22.12
C GLU A 199 -13.09 -2.14 22.77
N GLU A 200 -13.90 -3.20 22.78
CA GLU A 200 -15.25 -3.20 23.37
C GLU A 200 -15.24 -3.13 24.91
N ARG A 201 -14.10 -3.38 25.57
CA ARG A 201 -14.01 -3.53 27.04
C ARG A 201 -12.77 -2.87 27.62
N THR A 202 -12.95 -2.06 28.66
CA THR A 202 -11.88 -1.24 29.27
C THR A 202 -10.81 -2.04 30.02
N SER A 203 -11.14 -3.24 30.51
CA SER A 203 -10.19 -4.14 31.15
C SER A 203 -10.57 -5.59 30.86
N VAL A 204 -9.76 -6.27 30.05
CA VAL A 204 -9.99 -7.68 29.71
C VAL A 204 -8.89 -8.52 30.32
N SER A 205 -9.28 -9.53 31.08
CA SER A 205 -8.38 -10.57 31.60
C SER A 205 -8.20 -11.70 30.58
N LEU A 206 -7.12 -12.48 30.73
CA LEU A 206 -6.90 -13.68 29.89
C LEU A 206 -8.09 -14.64 29.97
N ALA A 207 -8.68 -14.83 31.15
CA ALA A 207 -9.83 -15.70 31.36
C ALA A 207 -11.08 -15.23 30.59
N GLU A 208 -11.35 -13.93 30.56
CA GLU A 208 -12.47 -13.36 29.80
C GLU A 208 -12.24 -13.49 28.29
N LEU A 209 -11.00 -13.30 27.83
CA LEU A 209 -10.62 -13.46 26.44
C LEU A 209 -10.72 -14.93 26.00
N GLN A 210 -10.31 -15.87 26.85
CA GLN A 210 -10.48 -17.31 26.66
C GLN A 210 -11.95 -17.74 26.68
N THR A 211 -12.79 -17.13 27.50
CA THR A 211 -14.22 -17.43 27.54
C THR A 211 -14.92 -16.97 26.26
N THR A 212 -14.50 -15.82 25.73
CA THR A 212 -15.09 -15.21 24.53
C THR A 212 -14.59 -15.88 23.24
N LEU A 213 -13.27 -16.01 23.07
CA LEU A 213 -12.64 -16.45 21.82
C LEU A 213 -12.12 -17.89 21.85
N LYS A 214 -12.10 -18.55 23.02
CA LYS A 214 -11.54 -19.91 23.24
C LYS A 214 -10.04 -20.04 22.94
N CYS A 215 -9.33 -18.98 22.54
CA CYS A 215 -7.92 -19.08 22.21
C CYS A 215 -7.09 -19.57 23.41
N GLY A 216 -6.21 -20.55 23.19
CA GLY A 216 -5.30 -21.03 24.24
C GLY A 216 -5.91 -22.01 25.24
N THR A 217 -7.16 -22.46 25.05
CA THR A 217 -7.79 -23.50 25.88
C THR A 217 -7.63 -24.94 25.34
N ASN A 218 -7.07 -25.10 24.14
CA ASN A 218 -6.77 -26.40 23.53
C ASN A 218 -5.27 -26.76 23.64
N CYS A 219 -4.43 -26.34 22.68
CA CYS A 219 -2.98 -26.66 22.72
C CYS A 219 -2.13 -25.63 23.47
N GLY A 220 -2.68 -24.46 23.81
CA GLY A 220 -1.99 -23.39 24.53
C GLY A 220 -0.87 -22.65 23.80
N SER A 221 -0.50 -23.03 22.56
CA SER A 221 0.67 -22.47 21.86
C SER A 221 0.58 -20.97 21.57
N CYS A 222 -0.64 -20.43 21.50
CA CYS A 222 -0.89 -19.01 21.26
C CYS A 222 -0.83 -18.13 22.53
N LEU A 223 -0.76 -18.71 23.73
CA LEU A 223 -0.83 -17.97 25.00
C LEU A 223 0.28 -16.91 25.18
N PRO A 224 1.56 -17.14 24.82
CA PRO A 224 2.58 -16.10 24.92
C PRO A 224 2.25 -14.86 24.08
N GLU A 225 1.70 -15.09 22.89
CA GLU A 225 1.34 -14.01 21.98
C GLU A 225 0.06 -13.29 22.41
N VAL A 226 -0.96 -14.02 22.89
CA VAL A 226 -2.18 -13.43 23.47
C VAL A 226 -1.85 -12.55 24.68
N ASN A 227 -0.95 -13.01 25.58
CA ASN A 227 -0.53 -12.24 26.75
C ASN A 227 0.18 -10.93 26.37
N ARG A 228 0.90 -10.89 25.25
CA ARG A 228 1.54 -9.66 24.75
C ARG A 228 0.50 -8.59 24.43
N TYR A 229 -0.63 -8.95 23.81
CA TYR A 229 -1.72 -8.00 23.53
C TYR A 229 -2.36 -7.47 24.82
N LEU A 230 -2.56 -8.31 25.83
CA LEU A 230 -3.08 -7.91 27.15
C LEU A 230 -2.12 -6.99 27.92
N GLN A 231 -0.81 -7.18 27.76
CA GLN A 231 0.20 -6.33 28.40
C GLN A 231 0.38 -4.98 27.71
N THR A 232 0.17 -4.91 26.38
CA THR A 232 0.34 -3.67 25.60
C THR A 232 -0.69 -2.60 26.00
N GLN A 233 -1.86 -2.97 26.52
CA GLN A 233 -2.85 -2.02 27.06
C GLN A 233 -2.45 -1.38 28.40
N LYS A 234 -1.45 -1.91 29.12
CA LYS A 234 -1.08 -1.44 30.48
C LYS A 234 -0.07 -0.27 30.53
N ILE A 235 0.19 0.41 29.43
CA ILE A 235 1.07 1.59 29.45
C ILE A 235 0.22 2.84 29.68
N ASP A 236 -0.23 3.02 30.92
CA ASP A 236 -0.65 4.34 31.41
C ASP A 236 0.62 5.12 31.80
N VAL A 237 1.12 5.96 30.89
CA VAL A 237 2.06 7.03 31.27
C VAL A 237 1.22 8.15 31.88
N LEU A 238 0.92 8.05 33.17
CA LEU A 238 0.48 9.19 33.96
C LEU A 238 1.68 10.11 34.18
N ALA A 239 1.80 11.14 33.35
CA ALA A 239 2.63 12.28 33.67
C ALA A 239 2.04 12.97 34.91
N VAL A 240 2.70 12.80 36.05
CA VAL A 240 2.41 13.59 37.26
C VAL A 240 2.92 15.01 36.99
N LYS A 241 2.05 16.00 37.20
CA LYS A 241 2.34 17.44 37.10
C LYS A 241 3.46 17.87 38.04
#